data_AF-A0A957XID9-F1
#
_entry.id   AF-A0A957XID9-F1
#
_cell.length_a   1.000
_cell.length_b   1.000
_cell.length_c   1.000
_cell.angle_alpha   90.00
_cell.angle_beta   90.00
_cell.angle_gamma   90.00
#
_symmetry.space_group_name_H-M   'P 1'
#
loop_
_entity.id
_entity.type
_entity.pdbx_description
1 polymer ?
#
loop_
_entity_poly.entity_id
_entity_poly.type
_entity_poly.pdbx_seq_one_letter_code
_entity_poly.pdbx_strand_id
1 'polypeptide(L)'
;MALPDYIRQFLTKVKSKEPVFNNAAKYGVKIKRLSEISVPLGAKKYWRVVGVHHLNGTENVGQHHVFCDVLDEDGVRINGSRLVLTQGNSAPVFAVVDKPAHEAGTNFPMWSSTRATVAVHHDLPSEAVFGLRTDHADEEIGNTWGHHSFYVVFQRTDIPAEEGNENDSTNTNTRGETDNPPLSLEESIALVGQPLIIPLNPDAGFYKIGKQQNLGERLSSEYDVAYQGRSYRAQIFEKGIVYAEVGDWGNIKIIPRTN
;
A
#
# COMPACT_ATOMS: atom_id res chain seq x y z
N MET A 1 1.16 1.12 27.59
CA MET A 1 2.52 0.76 27.10
C MET A 1 2.72 1.50 25.80
N ALA A 2 3.92 2.04 25.53
CA ALA A 2 4.12 2.96 24.40
C ALA A 2 4.15 2.19 23.06
N LEU A 3 3.71 2.82 21.96
CA LEU A 3 3.71 2.24 20.60
C LEU A 3 5.06 1.57 20.19
N PRO A 4 6.24 2.12 20.56
CA PRO A 4 7.55 1.48 20.33
C PRO A 4 7.72 0.10 20.99
N ASP A 5 7.17 -0.10 22.20
CA ASP A 5 7.28 -1.36 22.94
C ASP A 5 6.40 -2.45 22.29
N TYR A 6 5.25 -2.05 21.75
CA TYR A 6 4.33 -2.95 21.03
C TYR A 6 4.85 -3.36 19.67
N ILE A 7 5.49 -2.45 18.92
CA ILE A 7 6.17 -2.81 17.66
C ILE A 7 7.20 -3.90 17.92
N ARG A 8 8.00 -3.79 18.98
CA ARG A 8 8.98 -4.83 19.36
C ARG A 8 8.32 -6.14 19.77
N GLN A 9 7.27 -6.11 20.58
CA GLN A 9 6.55 -7.33 21.00
C GLN A 9 5.91 -8.05 19.81
N PHE A 10 5.35 -7.28 18.87
CA PHE A 10 4.71 -7.80 17.67
C PHE A 10 5.71 -8.38 16.68
N LEU A 11 6.80 -7.66 16.41
CA LEU A 11 7.91 -8.16 15.58
C LEU A 11 8.53 -9.41 16.19
N THR A 12 8.58 -9.52 17.52
CA THR A 12 9.07 -10.73 18.20
C THR A 12 8.14 -11.93 17.99
N LYS A 13 6.81 -11.75 18.13
CA LYS A 13 5.81 -12.80 17.88
C LYS A 13 5.74 -13.22 16.41
N VAL A 14 5.93 -12.27 15.50
CA VAL A 14 6.05 -12.54 14.06
C VAL A 14 7.33 -13.34 13.77
N LYS A 15 8.47 -12.95 14.37
CA LYS A 15 9.74 -13.67 14.24
C LYS A 15 9.71 -15.09 14.82
N SER A 16 8.93 -15.34 15.88
CA SER A 16 8.76 -16.69 16.44
C SER A 16 7.90 -17.61 15.56
N LYS A 17 7.43 -17.15 14.39
CA LYS A 17 6.62 -17.91 13.42
C LYS A 17 5.32 -18.46 14.01
N GLU A 18 4.78 -17.78 15.02
CA GLU A 18 3.44 -18.07 15.52
C GLU A 18 2.38 -17.86 14.41
N PRO A 19 1.21 -18.53 14.47
CA PRO A 19 0.14 -18.36 13.50
C PRO A 19 -0.21 -16.88 13.30
N VAL A 20 -0.64 -16.50 12.08
CA VAL A 20 -0.95 -15.12 11.73
C VAL A 20 -1.87 -14.49 12.78
N PHE A 21 -1.36 -13.48 13.47
CA PHE A 21 -2.09 -12.83 14.54
C PHE A 21 -3.02 -11.77 13.93
N ASN A 22 -4.33 -12.03 13.91
CA ASN A 22 -5.33 -11.03 13.49
C ASN A 22 -6.36 -10.80 14.63
N ASN A 23 -6.01 -9.96 15.61
CA ASN A 23 -6.99 -9.58 16.64
C ASN A 23 -8.00 -8.54 16.14
N ALA A 24 -7.77 -7.97 14.94
CA ALA A 24 -8.68 -7.01 14.31
C ALA A 24 -9.87 -7.69 13.62
N ALA A 25 -9.92 -9.03 13.55
CA ALA A 25 -11.00 -9.77 12.92
C ALA A 25 -12.39 -9.42 13.49
N LYS A 26 -12.50 -9.14 14.79
CA LYS A 26 -13.76 -8.71 15.44
C LYS A 26 -14.30 -7.37 14.91
N TYR A 27 -13.45 -6.55 14.28
CA TYR A 27 -13.82 -5.29 13.63
C TYR A 27 -14.22 -5.47 12.16
N GLY A 28 -14.23 -6.70 11.65
CA GLY A 28 -14.52 -7.05 10.27
C GLY A 28 -13.29 -6.99 9.35
N VAL A 29 -12.09 -6.89 9.91
CA VAL A 29 -10.83 -6.90 9.16
C VAL A 29 -10.49 -8.31 8.72
N LYS A 30 -10.28 -8.49 7.42
CA LYS A 30 -9.99 -9.77 6.78
C LYS A 30 -8.67 -9.70 6.02
N ILE A 31 -8.08 -10.87 5.80
CA ILE A 31 -6.86 -11.01 5.01
C ILE A 31 -7.23 -11.77 3.75
N LYS A 32 -6.92 -11.18 2.59
CA LYS A 32 -6.92 -11.85 1.30
C LYS A 32 -5.62 -12.64 1.19
N ARG A 33 -5.72 -13.97 1.27
CA ARG A 33 -4.62 -14.91 1.37
C ARG A 33 -3.97 -15.21 0.02
N LEU A 34 -2.81 -15.87 0.06
CA LEU A 34 -2.11 -16.34 -1.13
C LEU A 34 -3.03 -17.11 -2.10
N SER A 35 -3.91 -17.98 -1.56
CA SER A 35 -4.88 -18.75 -2.35
C SER A 35 -5.96 -17.91 -3.03
N GLU A 36 -6.07 -16.64 -2.68
CA GLU A 36 -7.12 -15.72 -3.17
C GLU A 36 -6.53 -14.60 -4.05
N ILE A 37 -5.20 -14.49 -4.17
CA ILE A 37 -4.53 -13.48 -5.00
C ILE A 37 -4.01 -14.09 -6.30
N SER A 38 -3.85 -13.25 -7.33
CA SER A 38 -3.15 -13.68 -8.54
C SER A 38 -1.67 -13.81 -8.22
N VAL A 39 -1.12 -15.00 -8.47
CA VAL A 39 0.30 -15.31 -8.31
C VAL A 39 0.90 -15.41 -9.72
N PRO A 40 1.84 -14.53 -10.09
CA PRO A 40 2.52 -14.63 -11.38
C PRO A 40 3.18 -15.99 -11.57
N LEU A 41 3.07 -16.56 -12.77
CA LEU A 41 3.70 -17.84 -13.08
C LEU A 41 5.21 -17.76 -12.81
N GLY A 42 5.73 -18.72 -12.05
CA GLY A 42 7.14 -18.78 -11.67
C GLY A 42 7.52 -17.92 -10.46
N ALA A 43 6.58 -17.18 -9.86
CA ALA A 43 6.82 -16.53 -8.57
C ALA A 43 7.26 -17.59 -7.53
N LYS A 44 8.36 -17.30 -6.83
CA LYS A 44 8.90 -18.16 -5.77
C LYS A 44 8.65 -17.61 -4.37
N LYS A 45 8.34 -16.32 -4.27
CA LYS A 45 8.14 -15.59 -3.03
C LYS A 45 6.92 -14.70 -3.15
N TYR A 46 6.37 -14.34 -2.00
CA TYR A 46 5.24 -13.42 -1.88
C TYR A 46 5.34 -12.61 -0.58
N TRP A 47 4.60 -11.51 -0.49
CA TRP A 47 4.42 -10.76 0.74
C TRP A 47 3.25 -11.35 1.52
N ARG A 48 3.56 -12.07 2.60
CA ARG A 48 2.58 -12.66 3.51
C ARG A 48 2.17 -11.66 4.57
N VAL A 49 0.88 -11.55 4.89
CA VAL A 49 0.43 -10.85 6.09
C VAL A 49 0.69 -11.75 7.30
N VAL A 50 1.58 -11.30 8.17
CA VAL A 50 2.00 -12.04 9.37
C VAL A 50 1.36 -11.48 10.64
N GLY A 51 0.80 -10.28 10.58
CA GLY A 51 -0.07 -9.82 11.64
C GLY A 51 -0.88 -8.57 11.32
N VAL A 52 -2.02 -8.47 11.99
CA VAL A 52 -2.97 -7.37 11.94
C VAL A 52 -3.45 -7.09 13.36
N HIS A 53 -3.21 -5.88 13.81
CA HIS A 53 -3.55 -5.42 15.14
C HIS A 53 -4.50 -4.23 15.09
N HIS A 54 -5.62 -4.28 15.80
CA HIS A 54 -6.38 -3.06 16.13
C HIS A 54 -5.79 -2.47 17.40
N LEU A 55 -5.36 -1.21 17.33
CA LEU A 55 -4.71 -0.54 18.44
C LEU A 55 -5.76 -0.22 19.51
N ASN A 56 -5.48 -0.55 20.78
CA ASN A 56 -6.26 -0.06 21.92
C ASN A 56 -6.04 1.46 22.11
N GLY A 57 -6.86 2.10 22.94
CA GLY A 57 -6.87 3.54 23.13
C GLY A 57 -5.55 4.10 23.65
N THR A 58 -4.81 3.33 24.46
CA THR A 58 -3.48 3.74 24.94
C THR A 58 -2.41 3.68 23.87
N GLU A 59 -2.57 2.80 22.87
CA GLU A 59 -1.69 2.71 21.71
C GLU A 59 -2.08 3.73 20.63
N ASN A 60 -3.38 3.91 20.43
CA ASN A 60 -3.92 4.75 19.37
C ASN A 60 -3.83 6.24 19.68
N VAL A 61 -4.10 6.64 20.93
CA VAL A 61 -4.03 8.04 21.39
C VAL A 61 -4.82 9.01 20.48
N GLY A 62 -5.99 8.59 20.02
CA GLY A 62 -6.86 9.41 19.16
C GLY A 62 -6.41 9.50 17.71
N GLN A 63 -5.51 8.61 17.25
CA GLN A 63 -5.12 8.54 15.85
C GLN A 63 -6.16 7.79 15.00
N HIS A 64 -6.02 7.91 13.68
CA HIS A 64 -6.88 7.28 12.69
C HIS A 64 -6.05 6.75 11.51
N HIS A 65 -5.08 5.89 11.81
CA HIS A 65 -4.04 5.49 10.89
C HIS A 65 -4.03 3.99 10.62
N VAL A 66 -3.53 3.61 9.45
CA VAL A 66 -2.99 2.27 9.21
C VAL A 66 -1.47 2.38 9.26
N PHE A 67 -0.89 1.86 10.33
CA PHE A 67 0.57 1.73 10.50
C PHE A 67 1.03 0.45 9.83
N CYS A 68 2.20 0.47 9.17
CA CYS A 68 2.69 -0.69 8.43
C CYS A 68 4.17 -0.96 8.65
N ASP A 69 4.53 -2.24 8.61
CA ASP A 69 5.90 -2.73 8.51
C ASP A 69 6.05 -3.79 7.42
N VAL A 70 7.20 -3.79 6.75
CA VAL A 70 7.57 -4.77 5.72
C VAL A 70 8.90 -5.40 6.11
N LEU A 71 8.91 -6.72 6.23
CA LEU A 71 10.03 -7.49 6.73
C LEU A 71 10.56 -8.44 5.67
N ASP A 72 11.85 -8.74 5.73
CA ASP A 72 12.46 -9.86 4.99
C ASP A 72 12.14 -11.21 5.64
N GLU A 73 12.70 -12.27 5.06
CA GLU A 73 12.55 -13.66 5.50
C GLU A 73 12.99 -13.89 6.95
N ASP A 74 13.96 -13.10 7.43
CA ASP A 74 14.52 -13.18 8.79
C ASP A 74 13.79 -12.25 9.78
N GLY A 75 12.75 -11.56 9.31
CA GLY A 75 11.95 -10.63 10.10
C GLY A 75 12.64 -9.29 10.34
N VAL A 76 13.63 -8.92 9.53
CA VAL A 76 14.30 -7.61 9.57
C VAL A 76 13.53 -6.63 8.68
N ARG A 77 13.32 -5.41 9.17
CA ARG A 77 12.62 -4.36 8.41
C ARG A 77 13.37 -4.01 7.13
N ILE A 78 12.66 -3.97 6.01
CA ILE A 78 13.16 -3.53 4.71
C ILE A 78 12.75 -2.07 4.47
N ASN A 79 13.64 -1.13 4.78
CA ASN A 79 13.45 0.27 4.41
C ASN A 79 13.46 0.45 2.88
N GLY A 80 12.66 1.39 2.37
CA GLY A 80 12.44 1.61 0.95
C GLY A 80 11.29 0.78 0.35
N SER A 81 10.77 -0.21 1.10
CA SER A 81 9.59 -0.97 0.67
C SER A 81 8.39 -0.04 0.48
N ARG A 82 7.63 -0.25 -0.60
CA ARG A 82 6.46 0.57 -0.93
C ARG A 82 5.18 -0.20 -0.65
N LEU A 83 4.23 0.44 0.00
CA LEU A 83 2.87 -0.07 0.23
C LEU A 83 1.85 0.79 -0.52
N VAL A 84 0.68 0.21 -0.73
CA VAL A 84 -0.49 0.90 -1.28
C VAL A 84 -1.68 0.72 -0.36
N LEU A 85 -2.42 1.81 -0.15
CA LEU A 85 -3.73 1.81 0.47
C LEU A 85 -4.78 2.21 -0.57
N THR A 86 -5.78 1.35 -0.77
CA THR A 86 -6.92 1.59 -1.66
C THR A 86 -8.20 1.72 -0.84
N GLN A 87 -9.06 2.68 -1.17
CA GLN A 87 -10.27 2.97 -0.40
C GLN A 87 -11.43 3.38 -1.32
N GLY A 88 -12.43 2.51 -1.47
CA GLY A 88 -13.56 2.75 -2.38
C GLY A 88 -13.12 3.14 -3.79
N ASN A 89 -13.68 4.24 -4.30
CA ASN A 89 -13.35 4.78 -5.63
C ASN A 89 -12.23 5.84 -5.60
N SER A 90 -11.60 6.07 -4.45
CA SER A 90 -10.50 7.02 -4.33
C SER A 90 -9.25 6.50 -5.03
N ALA A 91 -8.42 7.43 -5.52
CA ALA A 91 -7.12 7.07 -6.05
C ALA A 91 -6.28 6.33 -4.97
N PRO A 92 -5.52 5.30 -5.35
CA PRO A 92 -4.63 4.62 -4.40
C PRO A 92 -3.62 5.59 -3.79
N VAL A 93 -3.39 5.47 -2.48
CA VAL A 93 -2.38 6.21 -1.74
C VAL A 93 -1.17 5.31 -1.55
N PHE A 94 0.03 5.84 -1.76
CA PHE A 94 1.27 5.09 -1.58
C PHE A 94 2.09 5.65 -0.43
N ALA A 95 2.76 4.77 0.29
CA ALA A 95 3.70 5.15 1.34
C ALA A 95 4.94 4.25 1.26
N VAL A 96 6.08 4.80 1.69
CA VAL A 96 7.37 4.11 1.72
C VAL A 96 7.74 3.84 3.16
N VAL A 97 8.36 2.69 3.42
CA VAL A 97 8.96 2.35 4.70
C VAL A 97 10.25 3.16 4.86
N ASP A 98 10.19 4.31 5.53
CA ASP A 98 11.32 5.23 5.69
C ASP A 98 11.52 5.69 7.15
N LYS A 99 10.63 5.27 8.05
CA LYS A 99 10.67 5.68 9.45
C LYS A 99 11.70 4.93 10.29
N PRO A 100 12.22 5.56 11.36
CA PRO A 100 13.17 4.91 12.28
C PRO A 100 12.64 3.60 12.89
N ALA A 101 13.55 2.68 13.22
CA ALA A 101 13.23 1.35 13.73
C ALA A 101 12.45 1.32 15.07
N HIS A 102 12.37 2.44 15.79
CA HIS A 102 11.64 2.53 17.06
C HIS A 102 10.16 2.90 16.89
N GLU A 103 9.72 3.27 15.69
CA GLU A 103 8.30 3.44 15.35
C GLU A 103 7.92 2.59 14.14
N ALA A 104 6.64 2.53 13.77
CA ALA A 104 6.17 1.74 12.63
C ALA A 104 6.85 2.22 11.35
N GLY A 105 7.16 1.30 10.45
CA GLY A 105 7.92 1.59 9.23
C GLY A 105 7.30 2.67 8.33
N THR A 106 5.98 2.73 8.26
CA THR A 106 5.22 3.81 7.59
C THR A 106 3.80 3.91 8.12
N ASN A 107 3.02 4.90 7.65
CA ASN A 107 1.59 5.01 7.97
C ASN A 107 0.77 5.63 6.83
N PHE A 108 -0.51 5.28 6.81
CA PHE A 108 -1.53 5.92 5.99
C PHE A 108 -2.57 6.60 6.89
N PRO A 109 -2.81 7.92 6.75
CA PRO A 109 -3.94 8.55 7.41
C PRO A 109 -5.25 8.03 6.79
N MET A 110 -6.22 7.69 7.63
CA MET A 110 -7.56 7.29 7.19
C MET A 110 -8.57 8.41 7.44
N TRP A 111 -9.16 8.91 6.36
CA TRP A 111 -10.24 9.90 6.46
C TRP A 111 -11.61 9.22 6.37
N SER A 112 -12.53 9.58 7.28
CA SER A 112 -13.94 9.15 7.31
C SER A 112 -14.17 7.62 7.29
N SER A 113 -15.44 7.19 7.34
CA SER A 113 -15.96 5.83 7.64
C SER A 113 -15.70 4.75 6.59
N THR A 114 -14.63 4.87 5.81
CA THR A 114 -14.55 4.21 4.52
C THR A 114 -13.59 3.01 4.56
N ARG A 115 -14.02 1.86 4.00
CA ARG A 115 -13.29 0.58 4.08
C ARG A 115 -12.03 0.61 3.23
N ALA A 116 -10.87 0.61 3.88
CA ALA A 116 -9.57 0.56 3.25
C ALA A 116 -9.04 -0.87 3.13
N THR A 117 -8.18 -1.05 2.12
CA THR A 117 -7.35 -2.23 1.89
C THR A 117 -5.90 -1.79 1.79
N VAL A 118 -4.99 -2.50 2.45
CA VAL A 118 -3.54 -2.27 2.37
C VAL A 118 -2.81 -3.52 1.90
N ALA A 119 -1.81 -3.33 1.03
CA ALA A 119 -0.94 -4.37 0.51
C ALA A 119 0.46 -3.81 0.25
N VAL A 120 1.47 -4.69 0.14
CA VAL A 120 2.78 -4.28 -0.39
C VAL A 120 2.65 -4.06 -1.90
N HIS A 121 3.10 -2.91 -2.38
CA HIS A 121 3.09 -2.53 -3.78
C HIS A 121 4.53 -2.57 -4.31
N HIS A 122 4.98 -3.77 -4.64
CA HIS A 122 6.35 -4.02 -5.08
C HIS A 122 6.40 -5.17 -6.13
N ASP A 123 7.55 -5.83 -6.25
CA ASP A 123 7.91 -6.85 -7.24
C ASP A 123 7.35 -8.25 -7.02
N LEU A 124 6.74 -8.53 -5.86
CA LEU A 124 6.18 -9.83 -5.53
C LEU A 124 4.65 -9.76 -5.35
N PRO A 125 3.92 -10.86 -5.60
CA PRO A 125 2.53 -10.95 -5.21
C PRO A 125 2.38 -10.67 -3.71
N SER A 126 1.33 -9.95 -3.33
CA SER A 126 1.10 -9.56 -1.93
C SER A 126 -0.27 -10.03 -1.48
N GLU A 127 -0.32 -10.67 -0.31
CA GLU A 127 -1.54 -10.72 0.47
C GLU A 127 -1.99 -9.29 0.79
N ALA A 128 -3.28 -9.12 1.09
CA ALA A 128 -3.84 -7.81 1.39
C ALA A 128 -4.73 -7.86 2.63
N VAL A 129 -4.73 -6.79 3.42
CA VAL A 129 -5.62 -6.63 4.56
C VAL A 129 -6.73 -5.68 4.17
N PHE A 130 -7.99 -6.13 4.24
CA PHE A 130 -9.15 -5.34 3.82
C PHE A 130 -10.19 -5.23 4.92
N GLY A 131 -11.03 -4.20 4.82
CA GLY A 131 -12.06 -3.90 5.81
C GLY A 131 -11.60 -3.01 6.96
N LEU A 132 -10.43 -2.37 6.81
CA LEU A 132 -9.89 -1.39 7.75
C LEU A 132 -10.78 -0.14 7.73
N ARG A 133 -11.27 0.32 8.88
CA ARG A 133 -12.21 1.46 8.98
C ARG A 133 -12.14 2.12 10.34
N THR A 134 -12.53 3.40 10.40
CA THR A 134 -12.48 4.21 11.63
C THR A 134 -13.85 4.38 12.30
N ASP A 135 -14.93 3.94 11.66
CA ASP A 135 -16.32 4.14 12.08
C ASP A 135 -16.81 3.10 13.10
N HIS A 136 -15.93 2.71 14.02
CA HIS A 136 -16.29 1.85 15.13
C HIS A 136 -16.94 2.68 16.24
N ALA A 137 -17.77 2.03 17.05
CA ALA A 137 -18.34 2.65 18.24
C ALA A 137 -17.21 3.01 19.21
N ASP A 138 -17.43 4.04 20.02
CA ASP A 138 -16.52 4.40 21.11
C ASP A 138 -16.27 3.19 22.01
N GLU A 139 -15.00 2.88 22.27
CA GLU A 139 -14.61 1.78 23.16
C GLU A 139 -13.91 2.30 24.41
N GLU A 140 -12.99 3.27 24.26
CA GLU A 140 -12.17 3.78 25.36
C GLU A 140 -11.51 5.13 25.00
N ILE A 141 -10.87 5.77 25.98
CA ILE A 141 -10.10 7.00 25.74
C ILE A 141 -8.99 6.70 24.71
N GLY A 142 -8.97 7.45 23.62
CA GLY A 142 -8.06 7.24 22.50
C GLY A 142 -8.62 6.37 21.38
N ASN A 143 -9.75 5.67 21.60
CA ASN A 143 -10.53 4.95 20.61
C ASN A 143 -12.00 5.40 20.65
N THR A 144 -12.25 6.56 20.05
CA THR A 144 -13.58 7.15 19.89
C THR A 144 -13.99 7.13 18.42
N TRP A 145 -15.23 7.50 18.12
CA TRP A 145 -15.79 7.53 16.79
C TRP A 145 -14.87 8.28 15.82
N GLY A 146 -14.43 7.59 14.77
CA GLY A 146 -13.49 8.14 13.78
C GLY A 146 -12.02 8.03 14.15
N HIS A 147 -11.69 7.58 15.37
CA HIS A 147 -10.33 7.43 15.89
C HIS A 147 -10.04 5.98 16.24
N HIS A 148 -9.95 5.12 15.23
CA HIS A 148 -9.48 3.74 15.40
C HIS A 148 -8.33 3.51 14.41
N SER A 149 -7.20 3.01 14.92
CA SER A 149 -6.03 2.69 14.09
C SER A 149 -5.76 1.19 14.05
N PHE A 150 -5.03 0.79 13.02
CA PHE A 150 -4.56 -0.58 12.83
C PHE A 150 -3.07 -0.60 12.58
N TYR A 151 -2.42 -1.69 12.96
CA TYR A 151 -1.04 -1.97 12.62
C TYR A 151 -0.95 -3.28 11.85
N VAL A 152 -0.34 -3.24 10.67
CA VAL A 152 -0.26 -4.35 9.72
C VAL A 152 1.20 -4.67 9.41
N VAL A 153 1.56 -5.95 9.46
CA VAL A 153 2.92 -6.40 9.17
C VAL A 153 2.92 -7.41 8.04
N PHE A 154 3.77 -7.14 7.05
CA PHE A 154 4.03 -8.01 5.91
C PHE A 154 5.43 -8.62 6.04
N GLN A 155 5.58 -9.86 5.60
CA GLN A 155 6.86 -10.56 5.57
C GLN A 155 7.09 -11.23 4.22
N ARG A 156 8.27 -11.07 3.63
CA ARG A 156 8.66 -11.85 2.45
C ARG A 156 8.74 -13.32 2.83
N THR A 157 7.99 -14.17 2.15
CA THR A 157 7.86 -15.59 2.45
C THR A 157 7.97 -16.40 1.16
N ASP A 158 8.55 -17.60 1.23
CA ASP A 158 8.56 -18.52 0.11
C ASP A 158 7.15 -19.05 -0.18
N ILE A 159 6.79 -19.16 -1.46
CA ILE A 159 5.55 -19.82 -1.86
C ILE A 159 5.74 -21.33 -1.60
N PRO A 160 4.85 -21.99 -0.85
CA PRO A 160 4.93 -23.43 -0.63
C PRO A 160 4.98 -24.14 -1.97
N ALA A 161 5.91 -25.08 -2.15
CA ALA A 161 5.87 -25.98 -3.30
C ALA A 161 4.54 -26.74 -3.26
N GLU A 162 3.87 -26.91 -4.40
CA GLU A 162 2.73 -27.82 -4.47
C GLU A 162 3.25 -29.22 -4.09
N GLU A 163 2.90 -29.68 -2.90
CA GLU A 163 3.23 -31.03 -2.46
C GLU A 163 2.49 -32.01 -3.39
N GLY A 164 3.25 -32.68 -4.25
CA GLY A 164 2.75 -33.80 -5.03
C GLY A 164 2.29 -34.92 -4.09
N ASN A 165 0.99 -35.00 -3.86
CA ASN A 165 0.36 -36.16 -3.25
C ASN A 165 0.09 -37.21 -4.33
N GLU A 166 1.07 -38.09 -4.55
CA GLU A 166 0.79 -39.46 -4.98
C GLU A 166 0.26 -40.23 -3.75
N ASN A 167 -1.05 -40.48 -3.70
CA ASN A 167 -1.63 -41.78 -3.31
C ASN A 167 -3.17 -41.77 -3.38
N ASP A 168 -3.65 -42.55 -4.35
CA ASP A 168 -4.80 -43.46 -4.33
C ASP A 168 -6.24 -42.96 -4.03
N SER A 169 -7.01 -42.96 -5.13
CA SER A 169 -8.43 -43.27 -5.31
C SER A 169 -9.28 -43.60 -4.07
N THR A 170 -10.31 -42.78 -3.80
CA THR A 170 -11.73 -43.23 -3.77
C THR A 170 -12.71 -42.05 -3.62
N ASN A 171 -13.34 -41.69 -4.73
CA ASN A 171 -14.77 -41.41 -4.91
C ASN A 171 -15.57 -40.72 -3.77
N THR A 172 -16.02 -39.46 -3.98
CA THR A 172 -17.43 -39.12 -4.33
C THR A 172 -17.74 -37.62 -4.10
N ASN A 173 -18.28 -37.00 -5.16
CA ASN A 173 -19.25 -35.89 -5.20
C ASN A 173 -19.26 -34.84 -4.06
N THR A 174 -19.05 -33.56 -4.40
CA THR A 174 -20.12 -32.59 -4.78
C THR A 174 -19.61 -31.15 -4.59
N ARG A 175 -20.02 -30.27 -5.53
CA ARG A 175 -20.31 -28.82 -5.40
C ARG A 175 -19.21 -27.80 -5.73
N GLY A 176 -19.41 -27.15 -6.88
CA GLY A 176 -19.43 -25.68 -6.94
C GLY A 176 -18.20 -25.01 -7.54
N GLU A 177 -17.78 -25.47 -8.70
CA GLU A 177 -16.83 -24.78 -9.56
C GLU A 177 -17.50 -23.50 -10.11
N THR A 178 -17.12 -22.34 -9.59
CA THR A 178 -17.36 -21.07 -10.29
C THR A 178 -16.12 -20.76 -11.11
N ASP A 179 -16.12 -21.24 -12.35
CA ASP A 179 -15.21 -20.83 -13.41
C ASP A 179 -15.34 -19.32 -13.65
N ASN A 180 -14.42 -18.54 -13.12
CA ASN A 180 -14.10 -17.28 -13.77
C ASN A 180 -13.16 -17.62 -14.93
N PRO A 181 -13.52 -17.33 -16.18
CA PRO A 181 -12.64 -17.61 -17.29
C PRO A 181 -11.32 -16.85 -17.12
N PRO A 182 -10.19 -17.42 -17.58
CA PRO A 182 -8.91 -16.72 -17.56
C PRO A 182 -9.02 -15.40 -18.34
N LEU A 183 -8.41 -14.35 -17.79
CA LEU A 183 -8.38 -13.01 -18.39
C LEU A 183 -7.92 -13.10 -19.85
N SER A 184 -8.58 -12.33 -20.73
CA SER A 184 -8.15 -12.23 -22.12
C SER A 184 -6.75 -11.60 -22.23
N LEU A 185 -6.13 -11.71 -23.40
CA LEU A 185 -4.85 -11.06 -23.67
C LEU A 185 -4.95 -9.54 -23.47
N GLU A 186 -6.04 -8.92 -23.93
CA GLU A 186 -6.33 -7.50 -23.80
C GLU A 186 -6.49 -7.10 -22.32
N GLU A 187 -7.20 -7.89 -21.52
CA GLU A 187 -7.36 -7.65 -20.09
C GLU A 187 -6.04 -7.79 -19.34
N SER A 188 -5.21 -8.76 -19.74
CA SER A 188 -3.86 -8.95 -19.19
C SER A 188 -2.92 -7.79 -19.54
N ILE A 189 -2.96 -7.31 -20.79
CA ILE A 189 -2.19 -6.13 -21.23
C ILE A 189 -2.67 -4.88 -20.50
N ALA A 190 -3.99 -4.68 -20.35
CA ALA A 190 -4.54 -3.56 -19.61
C ALA A 190 -4.10 -3.62 -18.14
N LEU A 191 -4.18 -4.80 -17.50
CA LEU A 191 -3.77 -5.00 -16.11
C LEU A 191 -2.28 -4.69 -15.88
N VAL A 192 -1.41 -5.14 -16.79
CA VAL A 192 0.05 -4.87 -16.73
C VAL A 192 0.38 -3.42 -17.08
N GLY A 193 -0.33 -2.84 -18.05
CA GLY A 193 -0.08 -1.49 -18.56
C GLY A 193 -0.60 -0.39 -17.65
N GLN A 194 -1.74 -0.58 -16.98
CA GLN A 194 -2.38 0.41 -16.11
C GLN A 194 -1.46 1.02 -15.05
N PRO A 195 -0.61 0.26 -14.32
CA PRO A 195 0.32 0.85 -13.34
C PRO A 195 1.50 1.60 -13.98
N LEU A 196 1.78 1.40 -15.27
CA LEU A 196 2.81 2.14 -16.02
C LEU A 196 2.29 3.48 -16.55
N ILE A 197 0.97 3.69 -16.52
CA ILE A 197 0.36 4.96 -16.91
C ILE A 197 0.75 6.01 -15.88
N ILE A 198 1.56 6.99 -16.30
CA ILE A 198 1.77 8.20 -15.50
C ILE A 198 0.41 8.90 -15.42
N PRO A 199 -0.21 9.07 -14.23
CA PRO A 199 -1.57 9.62 -14.14
C PRO A 199 -1.60 11.04 -14.73
N LEU A 200 -2.44 11.26 -15.74
CA LEU A 200 -2.59 12.56 -16.37
C LEU A 200 -3.75 13.31 -15.72
N ASN A 201 -3.47 14.43 -15.06
CA ASN A 201 -4.50 15.39 -14.66
C ASN A 201 -4.53 16.51 -15.72
N PRO A 202 -5.47 16.49 -16.69
CA PRO A 202 -5.54 17.50 -17.74
C PRO A 202 -5.87 18.90 -17.19
N ASP A 203 -6.38 18.97 -15.95
CA ASP A 203 -6.68 20.23 -15.29
C ASP A 203 -5.52 20.84 -14.51
N ALA A 204 -4.42 20.09 -14.31
CA ALA A 204 -3.25 20.55 -13.59
C ALA A 204 -2.58 21.75 -14.29
N GLY A 205 -2.14 22.72 -13.49
CA GLY A 205 -1.51 23.95 -13.98
C GLY A 205 -0.28 23.67 -14.83
N PHE A 206 0.58 22.71 -14.43
CA PHE A 206 1.79 22.38 -15.17
C PHE A 206 1.51 21.70 -16.50
N TYR A 207 0.48 20.85 -16.58
CA TYR A 207 0.04 20.26 -17.85
C TYR A 207 -0.50 21.32 -18.82
N LYS A 208 -1.34 22.24 -18.32
CA LYS A 208 -1.88 23.36 -19.12
C LYS A 208 -0.75 24.27 -19.65
N ILE A 209 0.21 24.62 -18.80
CA ILE A 209 1.38 25.41 -19.18
C ILE A 209 2.26 24.67 -20.19
N GLY A 210 2.53 23.38 -19.96
CA GLY A 210 3.31 22.55 -20.89
C GLY A 210 2.70 22.48 -22.29
N LYS A 211 1.37 22.35 -22.39
CA LYS A 211 0.62 22.43 -23.67
C LYS A 211 0.70 23.82 -24.29
N GLN A 212 0.43 24.88 -23.52
CA GLN A 212 0.45 26.27 -24.01
C GLN A 212 1.83 26.68 -24.54
N GLN A 213 2.90 26.21 -23.89
CA GLN A 213 4.29 26.54 -24.23
C GLN A 213 4.94 25.52 -25.17
N ASN A 214 4.16 24.56 -25.69
CA ASN A 214 4.61 23.52 -26.63
C ASN A 214 5.86 22.75 -26.15
N LEU A 215 5.90 22.42 -24.86
CA LEU A 215 7.06 21.77 -24.21
C LEU A 215 7.24 20.29 -24.57
N GLY A 216 6.34 19.73 -25.37
CA GLY A 216 6.39 18.32 -25.78
C GLY A 216 5.78 17.37 -24.76
N GLU A 217 6.11 16.08 -24.88
CA GLU A 217 5.57 15.05 -24.01
C GLU A 217 6.05 15.18 -22.56
N ARG A 218 5.21 14.74 -21.64
CA ARG A 218 5.54 14.69 -20.21
C ARG A 218 6.42 13.46 -19.93
N LEU A 219 7.54 13.67 -19.26
CA LEU A 219 8.52 12.63 -18.93
C LEU A 219 8.52 12.21 -17.46
N SER A 220 7.80 12.93 -16.60
CA SER A 220 7.72 12.61 -15.16
C SER A 220 6.33 12.84 -14.58
N SER A 221 6.03 12.20 -13.44
CA SER A 221 5.02 12.72 -12.52
C SER A 221 5.46 14.06 -11.94
N GLU A 222 4.56 14.77 -11.26
CA GLU A 222 4.98 15.89 -10.42
C GLU A 222 5.84 15.37 -9.26
N TYR A 223 6.82 16.16 -8.83
CA TYR A 223 7.69 15.85 -7.69
C TYR A 223 8.02 17.13 -6.93
N ASP A 224 8.27 16.98 -5.63
CA ASP A 224 8.59 18.11 -4.76
C ASP A 224 10.09 18.20 -4.50
N VAL A 225 10.60 19.43 -4.46
CA VAL A 225 12.00 19.76 -4.15
C VAL A 225 12.04 20.80 -3.04
N ALA A 226 12.76 20.50 -1.96
CA ALA A 226 13.02 21.48 -0.91
C ALA A 226 14.31 22.26 -1.24
N TYR A 227 14.23 23.59 -1.23
CA TYR A 227 15.38 24.49 -1.45
C TYR A 227 15.30 25.69 -0.51
N GLN A 228 16.34 25.91 0.30
CA GLN A 228 16.43 27.02 1.26
C GLN A 228 15.19 27.18 2.17
N GLY A 229 14.65 26.05 2.65
CA GLY A 229 13.47 26.03 3.54
C GLY A 229 12.13 26.23 2.85
N ARG A 230 12.09 26.28 1.52
CA ARG A 230 10.86 26.36 0.71
C ARG A 230 10.65 25.09 -0.09
N SER A 231 9.39 24.73 -0.31
CA SER A 231 9.01 23.59 -1.14
C SER A 231 8.56 24.05 -2.51
N TYR A 232 9.09 23.43 -3.56
CA TYR A 232 8.71 23.64 -4.94
C TYR A 232 8.12 22.36 -5.50
N ARG A 233 7.06 22.47 -6.29
CA ARG A 233 6.58 21.37 -7.13
C ARG A 233 7.11 21.54 -8.54
N ALA A 234 7.57 20.47 -9.15
CA ALA A 234 8.12 20.47 -10.50
C ALA A 234 7.61 19.28 -11.34
N GLN A 235 7.67 19.42 -12.66
CA GLN A 235 7.34 18.38 -13.64
C GLN A 235 8.22 18.52 -14.89
N ILE A 236 8.69 17.39 -15.42
CA ILE A 236 9.60 17.35 -16.57
C ILE A 236 8.81 17.08 -17.85
N PHE A 237 9.08 17.89 -18.88
CA PHE A 237 8.67 17.72 -20.27
C PHE A 237 9.91 17.59 -21.17
N GLU A 238 9.71 17.16 -22.41
CA GLU A 238 10.79 17.02 -23.42
C GLU A 238 11.65 18.28 -23.55
N LYS A 239 11.02 19.46 -23.64
CA LYS A 239 11.70 20.74 -23.91
C LYS A 239 11.84 21.63 -22.68
N GLY A 240 11.42 21.18 -21.50
CA GLY A 240 11.59 21.98 -20.29
C GLY A 240 11.06 21.36 -19.01
N ILE A 241 11.43 21.97 -17.88
CA ILE A 241 10.94 21.62 -16.55
C ILE A 241 10.05 22.77 -16.09
N VAL A 242 8.79 22.46 -15.78
CA VAL A 242 7.83 23.43 -15.22
C VAL A 242 7.88 23.31 -13.70
N TYR A 243 7.93 24.43 -12.98
CA TYR A 243 7.91 24.42 -11.51
C TYR A 243 7.26 25.67 -10.90
N ALA A 244 6.80 25.55 -9.67
CA ALA A 244 6.29 26.66 -8.86
C ALA A 244 6.54 26.39 -7.36
N GLU A 245 6.57 27.44 -6.53
CA GLU A 245 6.56 27.27 -5.07
C GLU A 245 5.19 26.69 -4.65
N VAL A 246 5.19 25.72 -3.74
CA VAL A 246 3.95 25.07 -3.30
C VAL A 246 3.06 26.10 -2.62
N GLY A 247 1.89 26.36 -3.22
CA GLY A 247 0.94 27.40 -2.78
C GLY A 247 0.97 28.68 -3.63
N ASP A 248 1.99 28.90 -4.46
CA ASP A 248 2.11 30.05 -5.38
C ASP A 248 1.89 29.62 -6.84
N TRP A 249 0.69 29.08 -7.12
CA TRP A 249 0.34 28.53 -8.44
C TRP A 249 0.17 29.59 -9.53
N GLY A 250 0.15 30.88 -9.17
CA GLY A 250 0.14 31.99 -10.12
C GLY A 250 1.51 32.30 -10.72
N ASN A 251 2.59 31.75 -10.15
CA ASN A 251 3.98 32.09 -10.47
C ASN A 251 4.75 30.88 -11.01
N ILE A 252 4.21 30.28 -12.07
CA ILE A 252 4.80 29.11 -12.72
C ILE A 252 5.99 29.54 -13.58
N LYS A 253 7.11 28.84 -13.41
CA LYS A 253 8.37 29.08 -14.12
C LYS A 253 8.76 27.87 -14.95
N ILE A 254 9.55 28.12 -16.00
CA ILE A 254 10.02 27.10 -16.93
C ILE A 254 11.53 27.16 -17.01
N ILE A 255 12.18 26.02 -16.84
CA ILE A 255 13.59 25.81 -17.14
C ILE A 255 13.65 25.14 -18.52
N PRO A 256 14.18 25.78 -19.57
CA PRO A 256 14.27 25.14 -20.87
C PRO A 256 15.24 23.94 -20.82
N ARG A 257 14.88 22.86 -21.51
CA ARG A 257 15.75 21.71 -21.77
C ARG A 257 16.05 21.64 -23.25
N THR A 258 17.35 21.54 -23.56
CA THR A 258 17.82 21.03 -24.84
C THR A 258 17.98 19.52 -24.69
N ASN A 259 17.48 18.77 -25.66
CA ASN A 259 17.77 17.36 -25.79
C ASN A 259 19.19 17.15 -26.32
#